data_AF-G8XQY9-F1
#
_entry.id   AF-G8XQY9-F1
#
_cell.length_a   1.000
_cell.length_b   1.000
_cell.length_c   1.000
_cell.angle_alpha   90.00
_cell.angle_beta   90.00
_cell.angle_gamma   90.00
#
_symmetry.space_group_name_H-M   'P 1'
#
loop_
_entity.id
_entity.type
_entity.pdbx_description
1 polymer ?
#
loop_
_entity_poly.entity_id
_entity_poly.type
_entity_poly.pdbx_seq_one_letter_code
_entity_poly.pdbx_strand_id
1 'polypeptide(L)'
;GSQQFTTRNLTFNNCKTAIFMNWNWAWTFQDVKINNCEVGIDMSNGGPDGQTVGSVLLLDSHITNTGIGIKTAYDPAQPHTNGTLILDNVEMTGTPIAVQNDATGTTIVDGNQKIAFFAQGRTYAGPSAAQAARPFRRLSKLSSSLTSFLDPATGKVFTRSRPQYEDVPVSSFVSVKANGAKGDGVTDDTDAIQAIFDSVTPEQIVNFDHGAYIITKTVRVPPNIRITGEALPLILAGGDSFFKDQANPKPVFQVGQPGERGRVEMSDLIFGTAVPQPGAIMMEWNVAGMEPGAAGLWDVHTRIGGYAGTQLELEQCAKNPNITNPIKPECFGSFLMLHVTPGGSAYLENTWYWVADHALEPEARDRQIDVFNGRGVLIEGDGPVWGWGTSSEHSVLHNYQFNNARNVFLALIQTETPYYQPNP
;
A
#
# COMPACT_ATOMS: atom_id res chain seq x y z
N GLY A 1 1.48 9.44 -17.18
CA GLY A 1 0.28 8.60 -17.36
C GLY A 1 0.61 7.22 -16.84
N SER A 2 -0.31 6.61 -16.10
CA SER A 2 -0.13 5.32 -15.42
C SER A 2 -1.50 4.71 -15.18
N GLN A 3 -1.62 3.38 -15.05
CA GLN A 3 -2.87 2.75 -14.62
C GLN A 3 -3.34 3.36 -13.29
N GLN A 4 -2.48 3.31 -12.28
CA GLN A 4 -2.68 3.92 -10.98
C GLN A 4 -1.39 4.53 -10.42
N PHE A 5 -1.52 5.46 -9.48
CA PHE A 5 -0.43 5.87 -8.61
C PHE A 5 -0.93 6.56 -7.34
N THR A 6 -0.13 6.51 -6.28
CA THR A 6 -0.29 7.33 -5.08
C THR A 6 0.92 8.25 -4.96
N THR A 7 0.69 9.55 -4.92
CA THR A 7 1.77 10.54 -4.79
C THR A 7 1.39 11.59 -3.76
N ARG A 8 2.25 11.85 -2.79
CA ARG A 8 1.97 12.79 -1.70
C ARG A 8 3.14 13.73 -1.40
N ASN A 9 2.86 14.81 -0.69
CA ASN A 9 3.82 15.86 -0.32
C ASN A 9 4.63 16.39 -1.52
N LEU A 10 3.92 16.78 -2.58
CA LEU A 10 4.52 17.36 -3.78
C LEU A 10 4.41 18.88 -3.74
N THR A 11 5.49 19.58 -4.11
CA THR A 11 5.49 21.05 -4.21
C THR A 11 5.88 21.50 -5.61
N PHE A 12 5.06 22.37 -6.19
CA PHE A 12 5.25 22.93 -7.53
C PHE A 12 5.28 24.45 -7.44
N ASN A 13 6.31 25.07 -7.99
CA ASN A 13 6.50 26.53 -7.94
C ASN A 13 6.75 27.07 -9.35
N ASN A 14 5.97 28.07 -9.77
CA ASN A 14 6.18 28.81 -11.02
C ASN A 14 6.16 27.92 -12.28
N CYS A 15 5.37 26.84 -12.25
CA CYS A 15 5.17 26.00 -13.43
C CYS A 15 4.11 26.63 -14.34
N LYS A 16 4.16 26.35 -15.65
CA LYS A 16 2.99 26.66 -16.51
C LYS A 16 1.80 25.81 -16.07
N THR A 17 1.94 24.50 -16.21
CA THR A 17 1.04 23.51 -15.61
C THR A 17 1.82 22.72 -14.58
N ALA A 18 1.36 22.65 -13.33
CA ALA A 18 2.06 21.89 -12.29
C ALA A 18 1.99 20.37 -12.54
N ILE A 19 0.80 19.86 -12.84
CA ILE A 19 0.55 18.44 -13.11
C ILE A 19 -0.24 18.32 -14.41
N PHE A 20 0.37 17.76 -15.45
CA PHE A 20 -0.33 17.39 -16.68
C PHE A 20 -0.66 15.89 -16.64
N MET A 21 -1.93 15.56 -16.38
CA MET A 21 -2.41 14.19 -16.32
C MET A 21 -2.76 13.70 -17.73
N ASN A 22 -1.78 13.09 -18.40
CA ASN A 22 -1.96 12.62 -19.77
C ASN A 22 -3.01 11.50 -19.91
N TRP A 23 -2.95 10.47 -19.06
CA TRP A 23 -3.92 9.37 -19.01
C TRP A 23 -3.78 8.63 -17.67
N ASN A 24 -4.86 8.04 -17.17
CA ASN A 24 -4.82 7.07 -16.08
C ASN A 24 -6.10 6.22 -16.01
N TRP A 25 -6.12 5.21 -15.12
CA TRP A 25 -7.39 4.71 -14.57
C TRP A 25 -7.73 5.45 -13.26
N ALA A 26 -6.75 5.61 -12.37
CA ALA A 26 -6.89 6.36 -11.13
C ALA A 26 -5.59 7.03 -10.69
N TRP A 27 -5.67 8.10 -9.90
CA TRP A 27 -4.49 8.67 -9.24
C TRP A 27 -4.93 9.39 -7.97
N THR A 28 -4.26 9.10 -6.85
CA THR A 28 -4.48 9.83 -5.59
C THR A 28 -3.31 10.75 -5.32
N PHE A 29 -3.63 12.02 -5.17
CA PHE A 29 -2.74 13.08 -4.70
C PHE A 29 -3.09 13.45 -3.27
N GLN A 30 -2.08 13.63 -2.41
CA GLN A 30 -2.29 14.15 -1.07
C GLN A 30 -1.21 15.15 -0.67
N ASP A 31 -1.59 16.17 0.11
CA ASP A 31 -0.67 17.19 0.62
C ASP A 31 0.17 17.87 -0.49
N VAL A 32 -0.48 18.15 -1.62
CA VAL A 32 0.13 18.85 -2.75
C VAL A 32 0.07 20.35 -2.53
N LYS A 33 1.16 21.06 -2.83
CA LYS A 33 1.25 22.51 -2.81
C LYS A 33 1.59 22.99 -4.22
N ILE A 34 0.69 23.76 -4.82
CA ILE A 34 0.89 24.38 -6.14
C ILE A 34 0.94 25.88 -5.93
N ASN A 35 2.03 26.54 -6.30
CA ASN A 35 2.24 27.95 -6.06
C ASN A 35 2.60 28.68 -7.35
N ASN A 36 1.86 29.74 -7.65
CA ASN A 36 2.17 30.68 -8.73
C ASN A 36 2.23 30.00 -10.13
N CYS A 37 1.30 29.09 -10.40
CA CYS A 37 1.21 28.40 -11.68
C CYS A 37 0.13 29.00 -12.60
N GLU A 38 0.18 28.76 -13.91
CA GLU A 38 -0.96 29.12 -14.80
C GLU A 38 -2.12 28.13 -14.58
N VAL A 39 -1.81 26.84 -14.55
CA VAL A 39 -2.74 25.73 -14.29
C VAL A 39 -2.16 24.83 -13.20
N GLY A 40 -3.01 24.41 -12.24
CA GLY A 40 -2.63 23.40 -11.25
C GLY A 40 -2.59 22.01 -11.87
N ILE A 41 -3.75 21.38 -12.03
CA ILE A 41 -3.89 20.06 -12.64
C ILE A 41 -4.63 20.18 -13.96
N ASP A 42 -4.01 19.76 -15.06
CA ASP A 42 -4.69 19.55 -16.33
C ASP A 42 -5.04 18.07 -16.49
N MET A 43 -6.33 17.75 -16.46
CA MET A 43 -6.86 16.40 -16.65
C MET A 43 -7.88 16.32 -17.79
N SER A 44 -7.90 17.29 -18.72
CA SER A 44 -8.86 17.34 -19.83
C SER A 44 -8.38 16.64 -21.10
N ASN A 45 -7.25 15.94 -21.05
CA ASN A 45 -6.60 15.33 -22.21
C ASN A 45 -7.55 14.39 -22.99
N GLY A 46 -7.71 14.66 -24.28
CA GLY A 46 -8.67 13.97 -25.17
C GLY A 46 -10.01 14.68 -25.35
N GLY A 47 -10.30 15.73 -24.59
CA GLY A 47 -11.53 16.53 -24.72
C GLY A 47 -12.80 15.80 -24.26
N PRO A 48 -13.99 16.40 -24.44
CA PRO A 48 -15.23 15.91 -23.84
C PRO A 48 -15.64 14.53 -24.37
N ASP A 49 -15.33 14.22 -25.62
CA ASP A 49 -15.72 12.96 -26.28
C ASP A 49 -14.65 11.85 -26.19
N GLY A 50 -13.47 12.15 -25.63
CA GLY A 50 -12.31 11.28 -25.68
C GLY A 50 -11.40 11.34 -24.45
N GLN A 51 -11.90 11.80 -23.30
CA GLN A 51 -11.11 11.94 -22.07
C GLN A 51 -10.34 10.64 -21.75
N THR A 52 -9.02 10.76 -21.69
CA THR A 52 -8.07 9.65 -21.45
C THR A 52 -7.71 9.48 -19.98
N VAL A 53 -8.10 10.43 -19.13
CA VAL A 53 -7.98 10.36 -17.69
C VAL A 53 -9.21 9.65 -17.14
N GLY A 54 -9.02 8.55 -16.42
CA GLY A 54 -10.09 7.86 -15.71
C GLY A 54 -10.54 8.65 -14.49
N SER A 55 -9.65 8.82 -13.53
CA SER A 55 -9.98 9.51 -12.27
C SER A 55 -8.79 10.16 -11.56
N VAL A 56 -9.07 11.26 -10.86
CA VAL A 56 -8.12 11.97 -9.99
C VAL A 56 -8.77 12.25 -8.64
N LEU A 57 -8.03 11.99 -7.56
CA LEU A 57 -8.39 12.40 -6.21
C LEU A 57 -7.31 13.36 -5.70
N LEU A 58 -7.71 14.50 -5.14
CA LEU A 58 -6.80 15.48 -4.53
C LEU A 58 -7.24 15.76 -3.09
N LEU A 59 -6.40 15.36 -2.14
CA LEU A 59 -6.68 15.44 -0.71
C LEU A 59 -5.73 16.42 0.00
N ASP A 60 -6.21 17.11 1.03
CA ASP A 60 -5.39 17.89 1.99
C ASP A 60 -4.39 18.88 1.34
N SER A 61 -4.78 19.49 0.22
CA SER A 61 -3.86 20.19 -0.68
C SER A 61 -4.10 21.70 -0.74
N HIS A 62 -3.14 22.45 -1.26
CA HIS A 62 -3.23 23.89 -1.47
C HIS A 62 -2.86 24.23 -2.92
N ILE A 63 -3.75 24.95 -3.59
CA ILE A 63 -3.49 25.55 -4.90
C ILE A 63 -3.55 27.05 -4.74
N THR A 64 -2.38 27.68 -4.71
CA THR A 64 -2.18 29.06 -4.29
C THR A 64 -1.73 29.94 -5.45
N ASN A 65 -2.34 31.13 -5.58
CA ASN A 65 -1.97 32.13 -6.59
C ASN A 65 -1.87 31.55 -8.01
N THR A 66 -2.74 30.61 -8.35
CA THR A 66 -2.74 29.91 -9.63
C THR A 66 -3.88 30.41 -10.51
N GLY A 67 -3.68 30.50 -11.82
CA GLY A 67 -4.73 30.99 -12.74
C GLY A 67 -5.99 30.12 -12.70
N ILE A 68 -5.83 28.82 -13.00
CA ILE A 68 -6.89 27.80 -12.92
C ILE A 68 -6.39 26.65 -12.04
N GLY A 69 -7.15 26.28 -11.02
CA GLY A 69 -6.80 25.16 -10.15
C GLY A 69 -6.78 23.84 -10.89
N ILE A 70 -7.91 23.45 -11.47
CA ILE A 70 -8.06 22.19 -12.20
C ILE A 70 -8.83 22.40 -13.51
N LYS A 71 -8.26 21.94 -14.62
CA LYS A 71 -8.93 21.85 -15.93
C LYS A 71 -9.46 20.44 -16.16
N THR A 72 -10.72 20.33 -16.52
CA THR A 72 -11.41 19.07 -16.86
C THR A 72 -12.24 19.25 -18.13
N ALA A 73 -12.55 18.16 -18.85
CA ALA A 73 -13.56 18.18 -19.91
C ALA A 73 -14.85 17.46 -19.51
N TYR A 74 -14.98 17.05 -18.24
CA TYR A 74 -16.14 16.34 -17.71
C TYR A 74 -17.43 17.17 -17.79
N ASP A 75 -18.49 16.54 -18.26
CA ASP A 75 -19.86 17.04 -18.16
C ASP A 75 -20.79 15.92 -17.63
N PRO A 76 -21.69 16.19 -16.67
CA PRO A 76 -22.56 15.17 -16.10
C PRO A 76 -23.55 14.53 -17.10
N ALA A 77 -23.78 15.14 -18.27
CA ALA A 77 -24.58 14.59 -19.35
C ALA A 77 -23.79 13.64 -20.27
N GLN A 78 -22.46 13.54 -20.11
CA GLN A 78 -21.64 12.64 -20.92
C GLN A 78 -21.97 11.15 -20.65
N PRO A 79 -21.78 10.24 -21.62
CA PRO A 79 -22.18 8.84 -21.47
C PRO A 79 -21.26 8.00 -20.56
N HIS A 80 -20.04 8.45 -20.30
CA HIS A 80 -18.99 7.70 -19.57
C HIS A 80 -18.57 8.38 -18.26
N THR A 81 -17.73 7.72 -17.47
CA THR A 81 -17.21 8.23 -16.18
C THR A 81 -15.81 8.84 -16.27
N ASN A 82 -15.20 8.87 -17.46
CA ASN A 82 -13.87 9.44 -17.68
C ASN A 82 -13.84 10.89 -17.21
N GLY A 83 -12.73 11.30 -16.60
CA GLY A 83 -12.60 12.60 -15.96
C GLY A 83 -13.23 12.66 -14.57
N THR A 84 -13.42 11.54 -13.87
CA THR A 84 -13.89 11.57 -12.49
C THR A 84 -12.91 12.36 -11.60
N LEU A 85 -13.43 13.26 -10.76
CA LEU A 85 -12.61 14.11 -9.89
C LEU A 85 -13.22 14.14 -8.49
N ILE A 86 -12.38 13.90 -7.48
CA ILE A 86 -12.69 14.12 -6.07
C ILE A 86 -11.71 15.14 -5.49
N LEU A 87 -12.24 16.16 -4.82
CA LEU A 87 -11.46 17.05 -3.95
C LEU A 87 -11.93 16.84 -2.52
N ASP A 88 -11.00 16.68 -1.58
CA ASP A 88 -11.30 16.63 -0.16
C ASP A 88 -10.29 17.52 0.59
N ASN A 89 -10.79 18.47 1.37
CA ASN A 89 -9.96 19.38 2.16
C ASN A 89 -8.91 20.15 1.31
N VAL A 90 -9.33 20.81 0.21
CA VAL A 90 -8.42 21.53 -0.71
C VAL A 90 -8.60 23.05 -0.63
N GLU A 91 -7.52 23.80 -0.40
CA GLU A 91 -7.53 25.26 -0.36
C GLU A 91 -7.18 25.89 -1.70
N MET A 92 -7.92 26.93 -2.10
CA MET A 92 -7.77 27.63 -3.39
C MET A 92 -7.38 29.11 -3.22
N THR A 93 -6.50 29.41 -2.26
CA THR A 93 -6.13 30.78 -1.87
C THR A 93 -5.50 31.57 -3.03
N GLY A 94 -6.07 32.70 -3.43
CA GLY A 94 -5.55 33.49 -4.56
C GLY A 94 -5.70 32.81 -5.93
N THR A 95 -6.44 31.69 -5.99
CA THR A 95 -6.76 30.95 -7.21
C THR A 95 -8.24 31.19 -7.52
N PRO A 96 -8.61 32.04 -8.49
CA PRO A 96 -9.99 32.47 -8.67
C PRO A 96 -10.90 31.39 -9.26
N ILE A 97 -10.37 30.51 -10.11
CA ILE A 97 -11.10 29.42 -10.75
C ILE A 97 -10.58 28.10 -10.17
N ALA A 98 -11.34 27.46 -9.27
CA ALA A 98 -10.90 26.21 -8.65
C ALA A 98 -11.01 25.03 -9.62
N VAL A 99 -12.15 24.90 -10.32
CA VAL A 99 -12.39 23.88 -11.34
C VAL A 99 -13.02 24.53 -12.56
N GLN A 100 -12.45 24.27 -13.74
CA GLN A 100 -12.96 24.75 -15.02
C GLN A 100 -13.25 23.59 -15.96
N ASN A 101 -14.41 23.62 -16.63
CA ASN A 101 -14.63 22.82 -17.82
C ASN A 101 -14.02 23.57 -19.01
N ASP A 102 -12.89 23.09 -19.52
CA ASP A 102 -12.13 23.80 -20.55
C ASP A 102 -12.70 23.65 -21.96
N ALA A 103 -13.54 22.63 -22.19
CA ALA A 103 -14.29 22.46 -23.42
C ALA A 103 -15.36 23.56 -23.61
N THR A 104 -15.98 24.02 -22.52
CA THR A 104 -17.02 25.07 -22.55
C THR A 104 -16.51 26.44 -22.08
N GLY A 105 -15.35 26.50 -21.42
CA GLY A 105 -14.83 27.68 -20.74
C GLY A 105 -15.52 28.00 -19.41
N THR A 106 -16.47 27.16 -18.96
CA THR A 106 -17.30 27.41 -17.78
C THR A 106 -16.53 27.14 -16.49
N THR A 107 -16.58 28.07 -15.54
CA THR A 107 -16.17 27.82 -14.14
C THR A 107 -17.19 26.89 -13.48
N ILE A 108 -16.74 25.73 -13.03
CA ILE A 108 -17.57 24.73 -12.33
C ILE A 108 -17.57 24.97 -10.82
N VAL A 109 -16.42 25.38 -10.27
CA VAL A 109 -16.24 25.71 -8.86
C VAL A 109 -15.41 26.98 -8.75
N ASP A 110 -15.94 27.98 -8.05
CA ASP A 110 -15.20 29.20 -7.71
C ASP A 110 -14.11 28.89 -6.68
N GLY A 111 -12.94 29.50 -6.85
CA GLY A 111 -11.83 29.39 -5.90
C GLY A 111 -11.86 30.49 -4.82
N ASN A 112 -10.69 30.92 -4.37
CA ASN A 112 -10.52 31.84 -3.22
C ASN A 112 -11.24 31.39 -1.94
N GLN A 113 -11.43 30.08 -1.79
CA GLN A 113 -12.07 29.46 -0.64
C GLN A 113 -11.52 28.05 -0.43
N LYS A 114 -11.84 27.47 0.72
CA LYS A 114 -11.58 26.07 0.99
C LYS A 114 -12.70 25.20 0.44
N ILE A 115 -12.34 24.26 -0.43
CA ILE A 115 -13.21 23.21 -0.94
C ILE A 115 -13.18 22.05 0.04
N ALA A 116 -14.18 21.98 0.93
CA ALA A 116 -14.27 20.91 1.91
C ALA A 116 -14.46 19.54 1.24
N PHE A 117 -15.33 19.47 0.23
CA PHE A 117 -15.52 18.29 -0.59
C PHE A 117 -16.12 18.68 -1.94
N PHE A 118 -15.64 18.05 -3.02
CA PHE A 118 -16.22 18.12 -4.35
C PHE A 118 -16.14 16.75 -5.02
N ALA A 119 -17.16 16.40 -5.79
CA ALA A 119 -17.16 15.22 -6.64
C ALA A 119 -17.81 15.51 -7.99
N GLN A 120 -17.20 15.02 -9.06
CA GLN A 120 -17.81 14.84 -10.38
C GLN A 120 -17.59 13.40 -10.83
N GLY A 121 -18.60 12.78 -11.45
CA GLY A 121 -18.62 11.35 -11.76
C GLY A 121 -20.00 10.73 -11.50
N ARG A 122 -20.06 9.44 -11.17
CA ARG A 122 -21.30 8.79 -10.71
C ARG A 122 -21.22 8.54 -9.21
N THR A 123 -22.32 8.76 -8.50
CA THR A 123 -22.42 8.50 -7.06
C THR A 123 -23.56 7.52 -6.77
N TYR A 124 -23.39 6.76 -5.69
CA TYR A 124 -24.37 5.77 -5.22
C TYR A 124 -24.56 5.97 -3.72
N ALA A 125 -25.81 5.97 -3.26
CA ALA A 125 -26.16 6.01 -1.84
C ALA A 125 -27.09 4.82 -1.52
N GLY A 126 -26.56 3.81 -0.82
CA GLY A 126 -27.29 2.57 -0.55
C GLY A 126 -27.53 1.70 -1.81
N PRO A 127 -28.45 0.72 -1.76
CA PRO A 127 -28.72 -0.22 -2.87
C PRO A 127 -29.44 0.40 -4.07
N SER A 128 -29.50 1.74 -4.18
CA SER A 128 -30.22 2.45 -5.23
C SER A 128 -29.34 2.75 -6.45
N ALA A 129 -29.99 2.97 -7.59
CA ALA A 129 -29.36 3.23 -8.88
C ALA A 129 -28.43 4.46 -8.86
N ALA A 130 -27.39 4.41 -9.70
CA ALA A 130 -26.41 5.48 -9.90
C ALA A 130 -27.10 6.79 -10.23
N GLN A 131 -26.84 7.84 -9.45
CA GLN A 131 -27.17 9.20 -9.88
C GLN A 131 -25.95 9.79 -10.58
N ALA A 132 -26.14 10.34 -11.78
CA ALA A 132 -25.11 11.19 -12.39
C ALA A 132 -24.83 12.33 -11.42
N ALA A 133 -23.59 12.42 -10.93
CA ALA A 133 -23.26 13.37 -9.89
C ALA A 133 -23.31 14.79 -10.47
N ARG A 134 -24.26 15.57 -9.98
CA ARG A 134 -24.14 17.04 -9.95
C ARG A 134 -23.08 17.40 -8.91
N PRO A 135 -22.52 18.64 -8.89
CA PRO A 135 -21.64 19.10 -7.83
C PRO A 135 -22.22 18.72 -6.46
N PHE A 136 -21.64 17.70 -5.85
CA PHE A 136 -22.16 17.15 -4.61
C PHE A 136 -21.41 17.81 -3.47
N ARG A 137 -22.10 18.65 -2.71
CA ARG A 137 -21.59 19.21 -1.47
C ARG A 137 -21.88 18.19 -0.37
N ARG A 138 -20.84 17.65 0.29
CA ARG A 138 -20.99 16.69 1.39
C ARG A 138 -21.90 17.30 2.46
N LEU A 139 -23.07 16.68 2.70
CA LEU A 139 -24.04 17.13 3.71
C LEU A 139 -23.72 16.66 5.14
N SER A 140 -22.59 15.97 5.36
CA SER A 140 -22.20 15.50 6.68
C SER A 140 -20.86 16.09 7.11
N LYS A 141 -20.90 16.81 8.24
CA LYS A 141 -19.73 17.01 9.12
C LYS A 141 -19.01 15.66 9.24
N LEU A 142 -17.69 15.65 9.06
CA LEU A 142 -16.89 14.50 9.49
C LEU A 142 -17.32 14.15 10.91
N SER A 143 -17.80 12.92 11.11
CA SER A 143 -18.09 12.37 12.43
C SER A 143 -16.88 12.63 13.34
N SER A 144 -17.13 13.02 14.59
CA SER A 144 -16.09 13.22 15.62
C SER A 144 -15.24 11.98 15.90
N SER A 145 -15.57 10.83 15.31
CA SER A 145 -14.77 9.59 15.32
C SER A 145 -13.62 9.54 14.30
N LEU A 146 -13.44 10.56 13.45
CA LEU A 146 -12.41 10.59 12.39
C LEU A 146 -11.06 11.15 12.84
N THR A 147 -10.89 11.54 14.11
CA THR A 147 -9.66 12.19 14.59
C THR A 147 -8.46 11.25 14.72
N SER A 148 -8.68 9.93 14.88
CA SER A 148 -7.59 8.96 15.12
C SER A 148 -6.62 8.83 13.95
N PHE A 149 -7.00 9.28 12.75
CA PHE A 149 -6.16 9.22 11.55
C PHE A 149 -5.51 10.52 11.17
N LEU A 150 -5.91 11.62 11.82
CA LEU A 150 -5.46 12.94 11.45
C LEU A 150 -4.15 13.24 12.19
N ASP A 151 -3.28 13.98 11.52
CA ASP A 151 -2.18 14.65 12.18
C ASP A 151 -2.76 15.80 13.03
N PRO A 152 -2.55 15.80 14.36
CA PRO A 152 -3.11 16.83 15.25
C PRO A 152 -2.55 18.23 14.96
N ALA A 153 -1.36 18.36 14.36
CA ALA A 153 -0.75 19.65 14.07
C ALA A 153 -1.37 20.31 12.83
N THR A 154 -1.73 19.52 11.83
CA THR A 154 -2.19 20.04 10.52
C THR A 154 -3.67 19.80 10.25
N GLY A 155 -4.29 18.84 10.94
CA GLY A 155 -5.65 18.38 10.68
C GLY A 155 -5.80 17.60 9.37
N LYS A 156 -4.70 17.31 8.67
CA LYS A 156 -4.64 16.47 7.47
C LYS A 156 -4.66 15.00 7.86
N VAL A 157 -4.92 14.09 6.93
CA VAL A 157 -4.64 12.67 7.17
C VAL A 157 -3.16 12.51 7.47
N PHE A 158 -2.84 11.79 8.54
CA PHE A 158 -1.47 11.58 8.99
C PHE A 158 -0.65 10.90 7.89
N THR A 159 0.55 11.44 7.66
CA THR A 159 1.53 10.87 6.74
C THR A 159 2.92 10.91 7.37
N ARG A 160 3.74 9.92 7.02
CA ARG A 160 5.14 9.82 7.42
C ARG A 160 5.89 9.11 6.30
N SER A 161 6.96 9.73 5.79
CA SER A 161 7.82 9.11 4.78
C SER A 161 8.73 8.04 5.37
N ARG A 162 9.24 7.16 4.50
CA ARG A 162 10.25 6.17 4.85
C ARG A 162 11.38 6.82 5.67
N PRO A 163 11.66 6.34 6.89
CA PRO A 163 12.78 6.85 7.67
C PRO A 163 14.10 6.51 6.97
N GLN A 164 15.01 7.48 6.88
CA GLN A 164 16.37 7.25 6.35
C GLN A 164 17.45 7.32 7.44
N TYR A 165 17.07 7.68 8.67
CA TYR A 165 17.93 7.69 9.85
C TYR A 165 19.18 8.57 9.70
N GLU A 166 19.04 9.73 9.06
CA GLU A 166 20.13 10.63 8.66
C GLU A 166 21.05 11.05 9.83
N ASP A 167 20.48 11.21 11.02
CA ASP A 167 21.19 11.64 12.24
C ASP A 167 21.70 10.47 13.10
N VAL A 168 21.51 9.22 12.66
CA VAL A 168 21.92 8.03 13.42
C VAL A 168 23.35 7.64 13.02
N PRO A 169 24.31 7.58 13.97
CA PRO A 169 25.68 7.20 13.64
C PRO A 169 25.74 5.73 13.24
N VAL A 170 26.66 5.40 12.32
CA VAL A 170 26.88 4.01 11.84
C VAL A 170 27.09 3.00 12.96
N SER A 171 27.67 3.41 14.09
CA SER A 171 27.88 2.54 15.27
C SER A 171 26.60 2.06 15.95
N SER A 172 25.45 2.70 15.66
CA SER A 172 24.14 2.28 16.18
C SER A 172 23.47 1.20 15.32
N PHE A 173 24.04 0.85 14.17
CA PHE A 173 23.50 -0.19 13.30
C PHE A 173 24.05 -1.56 13.71
N VAL A 174 23.14 -2.50 13.95
CA VAL A 174 23.43 -3.88 14.33
C VAL A 174 23.24 -4.76 13.10
N SER A 175 24.32 -5.03 12.37
CA SER A 175 24.32 -5.96 11.23
C SER A 175 23.95 -7.37 11.67
N VAL A 176 22.96 -7.97 11.01
CA VAL A 176 22.54 -9.34 11.33
C VAL A 176 23.63 -10.35 10.99
N LYS A 177 24.40 -10.15 9.91
CA LYS A 177 25.52 -11.02 9.55
C LYS A 177 26.67 -10.96 10.55
N ALA A 178 26.99 -9.76 11.04
CA ALA A 178 27.99 -9.58 12.09
C ALA A 178 27.58 -10.26 13.41
N ASN A 179 26.28 -10.51 13.62
CA ASN A 179 25.72 -11.08 14.83
C ASN A 179 25.16 -12.51 14.63
N GLY A 180 25.66 -13.22 13.61
CA GLY A 180 25.55 -14.69 13.52
C GLY A 180 24.61 -15.21 12.44
N ALA A 181 23.69 -14.39 11.91
CA ALA A 181 22.86 -14.78 10.77
C ALA A 181 23.73 -14.97 9.52
N LYS A 182 23.40 -15.94 8.66
CA LYS A 182 24.17 -16.23 7.45
C LYS A 182 23.62 -15.48 6.25
N GLY A 183 22.31 -15.44 6.09
CA GLY A 183 21.67 -14.83 4.93
C GLY A 183 22.03 -15.54 3.61
N ASP A 184 22.29 -16.85 3.66
CA ASP A 184 22.76 -17.66 2.54
C ASP A 184 21.63 -18.41 1.80
N GLY A 185 20.39 -18.24 2.23
CA GLY A 185 19.19 -18.87 1.65
C GLY A 185 18.99 -20.34 2.01
N VAL A 186 19.80 -20.90 2.92
CA VAL A 186 19.71 -22.32 3.31
C VAL A 186 19.81 -22.49 4.82
N THR A 187 20.75 -21.81 5.48
CA THR A 187 20.95 -21.89 6.92
C THR A 187 19.72 -21.34 7.65
N ASP A 188 19.26 -22.09 8.65
CA ASP A 188 18.23 -21.61 9.56
C ASP A 188 18.78 -20.46 10.42
N ASP A 189 18.34 -19.25 10.11
CA ASP A 189 18.76 -18.01 10.77
C ASP A 189 17.82 -17.59 11.91
N THR A 190 16.81 -18.41 12.22
CA THR A 190 15.74 -18.04 13.15
C THR A 190 16.27 -17.66 14.53
N ASP A 191 17.14 -18.50 15.11
CA ASP A 191 17.63 -18.29 16.47
C ASP A 191 18.64 -17.13 16.56
N ALA A 192 19.44 -16.92 15.51
CA ALA A 192 20.35 -15.77 15.44
C ALA A 192 19.57 -14.46 15.36
N ILE A 193 18.55 -14.38 14.49
CA ILE A 193 17.69 -13.21 14.36
C ILE A 193 16.90 -12.95 15.64
N GLN A 194 16.34 -14.00 16.26
CA GLN A 194 15.64 -13.85 17.54
C GLN A 194 16.56 -13.31 18.63
N ALA A 195 17.79 -13.82 18.76
CA ALA A 195 18.74 -13.32 19.75
C ALA A 195 19.13 -11.84 19.52
N ILE A 196 19.22 -11.41 18.26
CA ILE A 196 19.44 -9.99 17.91
C ILE A 196 18.23 -9.15 18.35
N PHE A 197 17.01 -9.59 18.04
CA PHE A 197 15.80 -8.87 18.44
C PHE A 197 15.62 -8.82 19.96
N ASP A 198 16.03 -9.87 20.67
CA ASP A 198 15.96 -9.93 22.14
C ASP A 198 16.98 -9.01 22.83
N SER A 199 18.06 -8.62 22.15
CA SER A 199 19.19 -7.88 22.73
C SER A 199 19.36 -6.45 22.21
N VAL A 200 18.77 -6.11 21.06
CA VAL A 200 18.87 -4.76 20.49
C VAL A 200 18.20 -3.73 21.39
N THR A 201 18.85 -2.59 21.54
CA THR A 201 18.35 -1.47 22.35
C THR A 201 17.55 -0.48 21.48
N PRO A 202 16.62 0.32 22.06
CA PRO A 202 15.81 1.26 21.29
C PRO A 202 16.61 2.30 20.48
N GLU A 203 17.80 2.68 20.96
CA GLU A 203 18.72 3.60 20.28
C GLU A 203 19.45 2.98 19.07
N GLN A 204 19.46 1.66 18.98
CA GLN A 204 20.04 0.92 17.87
C GLN A 204 19.01 0.67 16.75
N ILE A 205 19.52 0.26 15.59
CA ILE A 205 18.74 -0.14 14.42
C ILE A 205 19.29 -1.49 13.94
N VAL A 206 18.43 -2.49 13.80
CA VAL A 206 18.83 -3.76 13.19
C VAL A 206 18.98 -3.55 11.68
N ASN A 207 20.16 -3.88 11.15
CA ASN A 207 20.47 -3.82 9.73
C ASN A 207 20.47 -5.23 9.14
N PHE A 208 19.46 -5.55 8.33
CA PHE A 208 19.48 -6.75 7.51
C PHE A 208 20.41 -6.53 6.32
N ASP A 209 21.65 -7.03 6.42
CA ASP A 209 22.57 -7.05 5.28
C ASP A 209 21.95 -7.83 4.12
N HIS A 210 22.29 -7.51 2.87
CA HIS A 210 21.65 -8.15 1.72
C HIS A 210 21.88 -9.67 1.73
N GLY A 211 20.83 -10.45 1.54
CA GLY A 211 20.87 -11.90 1.59
C GLY A 211 19.48 -12.52 1.70
N ALA A 212 19.43 -13.84 1.88
CA ALA A 212 18.21 -14.60 2.10
C ALA A 212 18.26 -15.34 3.44
N TYR A 213 17.37 -14.97 4.36
CA TYR A 213 17.36 -15.46 5.73
C TYR A 213 16.22 -16.46 5.91
N ILE A 214 16.54 -17.74 6.14
CA ILE A 214 15.53 -18.79 6.33
C ILE A 214 15.01 -18.77 7.76
N ILE A 215 13.68 -18.68 7.90
CA ILE A 215 12.94 -18.68 9.16
C ILE A 215 12.10 -19.96 9.25
N THR A 216 12.37 -20.82 10.23
CA THR A 216 11.73 -22.14 10.35
C THR A 216 10.70 -22.23 11.49
N LYS A 217 10.63 -21.20 12.33
CA LYS A 217 9.62 -21.02 13.40
C LYS A 217 9.38 -19.54 13.66
N THR A 218 8.32 -19.20 14.39
CA THR A 218 7.95 -17.80 14.68
C THR A 218 9.12 -17.01 15.30
N VAL A 219 9.46 -15.88 14.67
CA VAL A 219 10.31 -14.83 15.25
C VAL A 219 9.42 -13.80 15.93
N ARG A 220 9.67 -13.54 17.21
CA ARG A 220 8.98 -12.52 18.00
C ARG A 220 9.75 -11.22 17.90
N VAL A 221 9.10 -10.20 17.36
CA VAL A 221 9.65 -8.85 17.25
C VAL A 221 9.18 -8.05 18.47
N PRO A 222 10.09 -7.45 19.27
CA PRO A 222 9.70 -6.67 20.44
C PRO A 222 8.96 -5.39 20.04
N PRO A 223 8.17 -4.79 20.94
CA PRO A 223 7.35 -3.62 20.62
C PRO A 223 8.16 -2.33 20.44
N ASN A 224 9.48 -2.34 20.67
CA ASN A 224 10.36 -1.18 20.51
C ASN A 224 11.62 -1.58 19.73
N ILE A 225 11.57 -1.44 18.40
CA ILE A 225 12.68 -1.84 17.51
C ILE A 225 12.59 -1.08 16.19
N ARG A 226 13.74 -0.79 15.60
CA ARG A 226 13.85 -0.25 14.24
C ARG A 226 14.67 -1.22 13.41
N ILE A 227 14.17 -1.54 12.22
CA ILE A 227 14.75 -2.52 11.30
C ILE A 227 14.85 -1.87 9.93
N THR A 228 15.99 -1.99 9.27
CA THR A 228 16.15 -1.63 7.86
C THR A 228 16.94 -2.68 7.12
N GLY A 229 16.72 -2.84 5.82
CA GLY A 229 17.48 -3.74 4.97
C GLY A 229 18.42 -3.03 3.99
N GLU A 230 19.46 -3.74 3.58
CA GLU A 230 20.32 -3.39 2.45
C GLU A 230 19.70 -3.91 1.15
N ALA A 231 19.08 -3.02 0.38
CA ALA A 231 18.55 -3.32 -0.95
C ALA A 231 17.61 -4.53 -0.99
N LEU A 232 16.56 -4.50 -0.16
CA LEU A 232 15.48 -5.51 -0.13
C LEU A 232 15.97 -6.96 0.13
N PRO A 233 16.65 -7.25 1.25
CA PRO A 233 16.97 -8.60 1.66
C PRO A 233 15.70 -9.45 1.85
N LEU A 234 15.84 -10.76 1.66
CA LEU A 234 14.75 -11.71 1.70
C LEU A 234 14.67 -12.36 3.08
N ILE A 235 13.49 -12.31 3.71
CA ILE A 235 13.16 -13.06 4.92
C ILE A 235 12.16 -14.15 4.49
N LEU A 236 12.63 -15.39 4.46
CA LEU A 236 11.90 -16.49 3.84
C LEU A 236 11.42 -17.49 4.89
N ALA A 237 10.11 -17.68 4.99
CA ALA A 237 9.55 -18.80 5.75
C ALA A 237 9.94 -20.11 5.07
N GLY A 238 10.60 -21.00 5.80
CA GLY A 238 11.13 -22.26 5.30
C GLY A 238 10.89 -23.42 6.26
N GLY A 239 11.64 -24.50 6.07
CA GLY A 239 11.51 -25.74 6.82
C GLY A 239 10.32 -26.60 6.38
N ASP A 240 10.22 -27.78 6.98
CA ASP A 240 9.37 -28.86 6.49
C ASP A 240 8.16 -29.18 7.37
N SER A 241 7.90 -28.38 8.41
CA SER A 241 6.83 -28.69 9.38
C SER A 241 6.08 -27.47 9.90
N PHE A 242 6.76 -26.49 10.51
CA PHE A 242 6.12 -25.46 11.34
C PHE A 242 5.07 -24.61 10.61
N PHE A 243 5.34 -24.27 9.34
CA PHE A 243 4.45 -23.45 8.50
C PHE A 243 3.71 -24.26 7.42
N LYS A 244 3.63 -25.59 7.53
CA LYS A 244 3.01 -26.45 6.50
C LYS A 244 1.52 -26.69 6.68
N ASP A 245 0.98 -26.45 7.87
CA ASP A 245 -0.41 -26.78 8.18
C ASP A 245 -1.34 -25.57 8.10
N GLN A 246 -2.11 -25.49 7.02
CA GLN A 246 -3.13 -24.44 6.83
C GLN A 246 -4.29 -24.51 7.84
N ALA A 247 -4.51 -25.66 8.49
CA ALA A 247 -5.53 -25.79 9.54
C ALA A 247 -5.05 -25.23 10.88
N ASN A 248 -3.73 -25.08 11.06
CA ASN A 248 -3.11 -24.54 12.26
C ASN A 248 -2.03 -23.50 11.91
N PRO A 249 -2.41 -22.40 11.22
CA PRO A 249 -1.43 -21.44 10.69
C PRO A 249 -0.66 -20.74 11.82
N LYS A 250 0.57 -20.30 11.52
CA LYS A 250 1.51 -19.69 12.46
C LYS A 250 2.14 -18.43 11.89
N PRO A 251 2.38 -17.39 12.72
CA PRO A 251 3.08 -16.19 12.28
C PRO A 251 4.56 -16.46 12.02
N VAL A 252 5.08 -15.96 10.90
CA VAL A 252 6.51 -15.97 10.59
C VAL A 252 7.19 -14.89 11.42
N PHE A 253 6.80 -13.62 11.22
CA PHE A 253 7.09 -12.53 12.14
C PHE A 253 5.85 -12.20 12.96
N GLN A 254 5.97 -12.29 14.28
CA GLN A 254 4.97 -11.82 15.23
C GLN A 254 5.43 -10.46 15.79
N VAL A 255 4.77 -9.38 15.35
CA VAL A 255 5.16 -8.01 15.64
C VAL A 255 4.47 -7.47 16.89
N GLY A 256 5.21 -7.48 18.00
CA GLY A 256 4.67 -7.29 19.34
C GLY A 256 3.77 -8.45 19.78
N GLN A 257 3.45 -8.47 21.06
CA GLN A 257 2.39 -9.31 21.62
C GLN A 257 1.04 -8.57 21.61
N PRO A 258 -0.10 -9.29 21.62
CA PRO A 258 -1.41 -8.68 21.68
C PRO A 258 -1.55 -7.68 22.84
N GLY A 259 -1.97 -6.45 22.52
CA GLY A 259 -2.17 -5.36 23.47
C GLY A 259 -0.92 -4.53 23.79
N GLU A 260 0.24 -4.87 23.24
CA GLU A 260 1.44 -4.06 23.39
C GLU A 260 1.38 -2.77 22.58
N ARG A 261 2.01 -1.72 23.12
CA ARG A 261 2.22 -0.46 22.43
C ARG A 261 3.68 -0.10 22.43
N GLY A 262 4.15 0.49 21.34
CA GLY A 262 5.54 0.90 21.23
C GLY A 262 5.88 1.60 19.93
N ARG A 263 7.13 1.43 19.50
CA ARG A 263 7.72 2.05 18.31
C ARG A 263 8.37 0.96 17.47
N VAL A 264 7.72 0.55 16.40
CA VAL A 264 8.22 -0.49 15.49
C VAL A 264 8.31 0.07 14.08
N GLU A 265 9.52 0.14 13.54
CA GLU A 265 9.75 0.62 12.17
C GLU A 265 10.45 -0.47 11.38
N MET A 266 9.93 -0.79 10.20
CA MET A 266 10.63 -1.66 9.25
C MET A 266 10.69 -0.99 7.88
N SER A 267 11.86 -1.02 7.26
CA SER A 267 12.06 -0.49 5.90
C SER A 267 12.99 -1.34 5.04
N ASP A 268 12.78 -1.29 3.72
CA ASP A 268 13.61 -1.99 2.72
C ASP A 268 13.69 -3.50 2.98
N LEU A 269 12.58 -4.24 2.98
CA LEU A 269 12.57 -5.70 3.23
C LEU A 269 11.63 -6.42 2.26
N ILE A 270 11.93 -7.69 1.96
CA ILE A 270 10.97 -8.60 1.32
C ILE A 270 10.73 -9.81 2.22
N PHE A 271 9.47 -10.09 2.52
CA PHE A 271 9.02 -11.33 3.13
C PHE A 271 8.58 -12.31 2.03
N GLY A 272 8.92 -13.58 2.16
CA GLY A 272 8.54 -14.61 1.18
C GLY A 272 8.57 -16.01 1.77
N THR A 273 8.43 -17.02 0.92
CA THR A 273 8.54 -18.43 1.33
C THR A 273 9.65 -19.09 0.54
N ALA A 274 10.49 -19.86 1.22
CA ALA A 274 11.34 -20.86 0.61
C ALA A 274 10.55 -22.18 0.67
N VAL A 275 10.11 -22.67 -0.48
CA VAL A 275 9.16 -23.78 -0.66
C VAL A 275 7.72 -23.43 -0.23
N PRO A 276 6.72 -24.28 -0.51
CA PRO A 276 5.34 -24.03 -0.09
C PRO A 276 5.19 -23.98 1.43
N GLN A 277 4.54 -22.95 1.96
CA GLN A 277 4.29 -22.81 3.39
C GLN A 277 2.83 -22.39 3.64
N PRO A 278 1.84 -23.25 3.31
CA PRO A 278 0.43 -22.87 3.33
C PRO A 278 -0.16 -22.60 4.72
N GLY A 279 0.61 -22.81 5.79
CA GLY A 279 0.31 -22.40 7.17
C GLY A 279 1.04 -21.12 7.61
N ALA A 280 1.84 -20.48 6.75
CA ALA A 280 2.55 -19.24 7.10
C ALA A 280 1.60 -18.03 7.09
N ILE A 281 1.49 -17.34 8.23
CA ILE A 281 1.03 -15.95 8.28
C ILE A 281 2.29 -15.10 8.23
N MET A 282 2.58 -14.46 7.09
CA MET A 282 3.90 -13.85 6.86
C MET A 282 4.22 -12.75 7.88
N MET A 283 3.23 -11.93 8.23
CA MET A 283 3.35 -10.96 9.31
C MET A 283 2.06 -10.87 10.10
N GLU A 284 2.14 -11.14 11.40
CA GLU A 284 1.08 -10.87 12.37
C GLU A 284 1.43 -9.60 13.15
N TRP A 285 0.65 -8.54 12.96
CA TRP A 285 0.88 -7.22 13.50
C TRP A 285 -0.03 -6.97 14.70
N ASN A 286 0.54 -7.12 15.90
CA ASN A 286 -0.18 -6.97 17.17
C ASN A 286 0.08 -5.61 17.83
N VAL A 287 1.26 -5.03 17.63
CA VAL A 287 1.67 -3.78 18.27
C VAL A 287 0.83 -2.60 17.77
N ALA A 288 0.52 -1.67 18.66
CA ALA A 288 0.02 -0.35 18.31
C ALA A 288 1.05 0.75 18.54
N GLY A 289 1.07 1.76 17.67
CA GLY A 289 1.95 2.91 17.81
C GLY A 289 1.69 3.70 19.10
N MET A 290 2.75 4.19 19.74
CA MET A 290 2.65 5.16 20.84
C MET A 290 2.07 6.50 20.35
N GLU A 291 2.32 6.83 19.09
CA GLU A 291 1.79 7.97 18.34
C GLU A 291 1.61 7.57 16.86
N PRO A 292 0.84 8.34 16.05
CA PRO A 292 0.66 8.04 14.63
C PRO A 292 2.00 7.83 13.90
N GLY A 293 2.09 6.77 13.10
CA GLY A 293 3.30 6.44 12.36
C GLY A 293 4.46 5.88 13.17
N ALA A 294 4.36 5.73 14.50
CA ALA A 294 5.43 5.12 15.29
C ALA A 294 5.54 3.59 15.10
N ALA A 295 4.46 2.96 14.62
CA ALA A 295 4.41 1.55 14.26
C ALA A 295 4.07 1.44 12.77
N GLY A 296 5.00 1.00 11.93
CA GLY A 296 4.76 0.96 10.49
C GLY A 296 5.81 0.26 9.62
N LEU A 297 5.46 0.16 8.35
CA LEU A 297 6.20 -0.47 7.26
C LEU A 297 6.37 0.53 6.11
N TRP A 298 7.60 0.66 5.61
CA TRP A 298 7.93 1.52 4.46
C TRP A 298 8.84 0.80 3.47
N ASP A 299 8.41 0.60 2.22
CA ASP A 299 9.21 -0.18 1.26
C ASP A 299 9.47 -1.62 1.77
N VAL A 300 8.42 -2.20 2.34
CA VAL A 300 8.40 -3.58 2.84
C VAL A 300 7.34 -4.35 2.07
N HIS A 301 7.76 -5.39 1.39
CA HIS A 301 6.89 -6.15 0.49
C HIS A 301 6.77 -7.59 0.96
N THR A 302 5.67 -8.23 0.61
CA THR A 302 5.52 -9.69 0.70
C THR A 302 5.44 -10.23 -0.71
N ARG A 303 6.39 -11.09 -1.10
CA ARG A 303 6.52 -11.65 -2.44
C ARG A 303 6.47 -13.17 -2.36
N ILE A 304 5.33 -13.75 -2.74
CA ILE A 304 5.06 -15.19 -2.62
C ILE A 304 5.25 -15.88 -3.97
N GLY A 305 6.38 -16.58 -4.11
CA GLY A 305 6.76 -17.33 -5.30
C GLY A 305 7.29 -16.47 -6.45
N GLY A 306 7.64 -17.11 -7.57
CA GLY A 306 8.01 -16.46 -8.82
C GLY A 306 9.47 -16.01 -8.96
N TYR A 307 10.33 -16.19 -7.95
CA TYR A 307 11.74 -15.78 -8.01
C TYR A 307 12.68 -16.84 -7.45
N ALA A 308 13.96 -16.71 -7.79
CA ALA A 308 15.02 -17.59 -7.33
C ALA A 308 15.05 -17.69 -5.80
N GLY A 309 15.12 -18.92 -5.29
CA GLY A 309 15.11 -19.23 -3.85
C GLY A 309 13.74 -19.61 -3.29
N THR A 310 12.66 -19.38 -4.04
CA THR A 310 11.29 -19.78 -3.61
C THR A 310 10.96 -21.23 -3.88
N GLN A 311 11.56 -21.82 -4.92
CA GLN A 311 11.14 -23.12 -5.49
C GLN A 311 9.67 -23.13 -5.97
N LEU A 312 9.13 -21.93 -6.26
CA LEU A 312 7.80 -21.68 -6.79
C LEU A 312 7.94 -20.94 -8.13
N GLU A 313 8.79 -21.46 -9.00
CA GLU A 313 9.17 -20.84 -10.26
C GLU A 313 8.48 -21.55 -11.43
N LEU A 314 8.86 -21.19 -12.66
CA LEU A 314 8.24 -21.72 -13.87
C LEU A 314 8.32 -23.24 -13.98
N GLU A 315 9.43 -23.84 -13.55
CA GLU A 315 9.64 -25.29 -13.63
C GLU A 315 8.58 -26.07 -12.84
N GLN A 316 8.27 -25.60 -11.63
CA GLN A 316 7.35 -26.26 -10.72
C GLN A 316 5.90 -25.89 -11.06
N CYS A 317 5.66 -24.60 -11.33
CA CYS A 317 4.33 -23.99 -11.25
C CYS A 317 3.81 -23.40 -12.55
N ALA A 318 4.36 -23.77 -13.71
CA ALA A 318 3.81 -23.34 -15.01
C ALA A 318 2.30 -23.59 -15.12
N LYS A 319 1.56 -22.57 -15.57
CA LYS A 319 0.11 -22.67 -15.81
C LYS A 319 -0.21 -23.73 -16.87
N ASN A 320 -1.38 -24.36 -16.76
CA ASN A 320 -1.96 -25.16 -17.84
C ASN A 320 -3.48 -24.97 -17.92
N PRO A 321 -3.99 -23.98 -18.69
CA PRO A 321 -5.41 -23.69 -18.77
C PRO A 321 -6.23 -24.72 -19.56
N ASN A 322 -5.59 -25.71 -20.19
CA ASN A 322 -6.27 -26.71 -21.03
C ASN A 322 -6.75 -27.93 -20.24
N ILE A 323 -6.45 -28.00 -18.94
CA ILE A 323 -6.87 -29.07 -18.03
C ILE A 323 -7.50 -28.44 -16.79
N THR A 324 -8.33 -29.20 -16.08
CA THR A 324 -8.66 -28.87 -14.69
C THR A 324 -7.36 -28.78 -13.90
N ASN A 325 -7.16 -27.67 -13.19
CA ASN A 325 -5.90 -27.43 -12.52
C ASN A 325 -5.71 -28.51 -11.43
N PRO A 326 -4.53 -29.15 -11.32
CA PRO A 326 -4.31 -30.19 -10.33
C PRO A 326 -4.08 -29.63 -8.91
N ILE A 327 -3.96 -28.30 -8.74
CA ILE A 327 -3.61 -27.64 -7.47
C ILE A 327 -2.39 -28.30 -6.83
N LYS A 328 -1.28 -28.27 -7.56
CA LYS A 328 -0.03 -28.91 -7.14
C LYS A 328 0.36 -28.49 -5.71
N PRO A 329 0.52 -29.42 -4.75
CA PRO A 329 0.97 -29.10 -3.39
C PRO A 329 2.30 -28.33 -3.37
N GLU A 330 3.19 -28.62 -4.31
CA GLU A 330 4.46 -27.92 -4.52
C GLU A 330 4.32 -26.46 -4.98
N CYS A 331 3.10 -25.99 -5.29
CA CYS A 331 2.82 -24.63 -5.75
C CYS A 331 1.95 -23.81 -4.78
N PHE A 332 1.75 -24.29 -3.55
CA PHE A 332 1.13 -23.47 -2.51
C PHE A 332 2.05 -22.33 -2.09
N GLY A 333 1.46 -21.17 -1.83
CA GLY A 333 2.14 -20.00 -1.28
C GLY A 333 2.10 -19.98 0.25
N SER A 334 1.62 -18.88 0.81
CA SER A 334 1.37 -18.70 2.25
C SER A 334 -0.12 -18.80 2.60
N PHE A 335 -0.44 -18.79 3.90
CA PHE A 335 -1.82 -18.72 4.38
C PHE A 335 -2.41 -17.31 4.26
N LEU A 336 -1.64 -16.30 4.71
CA LEU A 336 -2.04 -14.90 4.83
C LEU A 336 -0.78 -14.00 4.80
N MET A 337 -0.76 -12.96 3.99
CA MET A 337 0.42 -12.09 3.84
C MET A 337 0.54 -11.05 4.96
N LEU A 338 -0.55 -10.43 5.40
CA LEU A 338 -0.57 -9.52 6.55
C LEU A 338 -1.84 -9.73 7.38
N HIS A 339 -1.66 -9.84 8.69
CA HIS A 339 -2.74 -9.81 9.67
C HIS A 339 -2.53 -8.68 10.67
N VAL A 340 -3.28 -7.57 10.54
CA VAL A 340 -3.39 -6.60 11.63
C VAL A 340 -4.48 -7.11 12.58
N THR A 341 -4.05 -7.58 13.75
CA THR A 341 -4.94 -8.24 14.71
C THR A 341 -5.74 -7.22 15.52
N PRO A 342 -6.82 -7.64 16.22
CA PRO A 342 -7.54 -6.72 17.10
C PRO A 342 -6.62 -6.07 18.15
N GLY A 343 -6.54 -4.75 18.12
CA GLY A 343 -5.66 -3.94 18.98
C GLY A 343 -4.37 -3.49 18.29
N GLY A 344 -4.00 -4.07 17.15
CA GLY A 344 -2.89 -3.63 16.31
C GLY A 344 -3.18 -2.31 15.59
N SER A 345 -2.13 -1.52 15.36
CA SER A 345 -2.20 -0.27 14.60
C SER A 345 -0.92 -0.12 13.76
N ALA A 346 -1.08 0.14 12.47
CA ALA A 346 0.02 0.15 11.51
C ALA A 346 -0.08 1.33 10.52
N TYR A 347 1.06 1.95 10.23
CA TYR A 347 1.23 2.83 9.09
C TYR A 347 1.95 2.06 7.97
N LEU A 348 1.31 1.91 6.81
CA LEU A 348 1.84 1.15 5.68
C LEU A 348 2.04 2.12 4.51
N GLU A 349 3.23 2.17 3.96
CA GLU A 349 3.52 2.98 2.78
C GLU A 349 4.44 2.26 1.81
N ASN A 350 4.05 2.23 0.53
CA ASN A 350 4.76 1.46 -0.49
C ASN A 350 4.97 0.00 -0.06
N THR A 351 3.87 -0.69 0.28
CA THR A 351 3.89 -2.11 0.64
C THR A 351 3.12 -2.91 -0.40
N TRP A 352 3.79 -3.87 -1.04
CA TRP A 352 3.21 -4.71 -2.09
C TRP A 352 3.08 -6.14 -1.58
N TYR A 353 1.85 -6.65 -1.53
CA TYR A 353 1.53 -8.01 -1.12
C TYR A 353 1.18 -8.82 -2.37
N TRP A 354 2.21 -9.38 -3.01
CA TRP A 354 2.11 -10.01 -4.32
C TRP A 354 2.26 -11.52 -4.23
N VAL A 355 1.31 -12.21 -4.85
CA VAL A 355 1.38 -13.65 -5.11
C VAL A 355 1.69 -13.81 -6.58
N ALA A 356 2.70 -14.60 -6.91
CA ALA A 356 3.24 -14.59 -8.25
C ALA A 356 2.26 -15.07 -9.32
N ASP A 357 1.97 -14.19 -10.28
CA ASP A 357 1.23 -14.52 -11.50
C ASP A 357 2.15 -14.95 -12.65
N HIS A 358 3.43 -14.59 -12.58
CA HIS A 358 4.49 -14.98 -13.51
C HIS A 358 5.84 -15.16 -12.79
N ALA A 359 6.75 -15.89 -13.44
CA ALA A 359 8.11 -16.03 -12.97
C ALA A 359 8.96 -14.82 -13.40
N LEU A 360 9.76 -14.30 -12.47
CA LEU A 360 10.51 -13.05 -12.55
C LEU A 360 11.94 -13.23 -13.11
N GLU A 361 12.48 -14.44 -13.03
CA GLU A 361 13.82 -14.71 -13.54
C GLU A 361 13.85 -14.63 -15.08
N PRO A 362 14.90 -14.04 -15.68
CA PRO A 362 14.92 -13.71 -17.10
C PRO A 362 14.76 -14.93 -18.02
N GLU A 363 15.19 -16.12 -17.57
CA GLU A 363 15.04 -17.39 -18.29
C GLU A 363 13.57 -17.78 -18.47
N ALA A 364 12.69 -17.33 -17.56
CA ALA A 364 11.27 -17.58 -17.63
C ALA A 364 10.57 -16.73 -18.70
N ARG A 365 11.13 -15.58 -19.09
CA ARG A 365 10.54 -14.64 -20.06
C ARG A 365 9.10 -14.26 -19.72
N ASP A 366 8.88 -13.87 -18.46
CA ASP A 366 7.58 -13.44 -17.93
C ASP A 366 6.45 -14.46 -18.12
N ARG A 367 6.80 -15.76 -18.24
CA ARG A 367 5.81 -16.82 -18.38
C ARG A 367 5.03 -16.97 -17.08
N GLN A 368 3.72 -17.08 -17.24
CA GLN A 368 2.77 -17.19 -16.15
C GLN A 368 2.87 -18.51 -15.39
N ILE A 369 2.64 -18.43 -14.08
CA ILE A 369 2.65 -19.54 -13.13
C ILE A 369 1.41 -19.50 -12.25
N ASP A 370 1.07 -20.64 -11.65
CA ASP A 370 -0.02 -20.76 -10.69
C ASP A 370 0.57 -20.95 -9.29
N VAL A 371 0.45 -19.93 -8.42
CA VAL A 371 0.81 -20.00 -7.00
C VAL A 371 -0.46 -19.85 -6.13
N PHE A 372 -0.70 -20.81 -5.24
CA PHE A 372 -1.92 -20.88 -4.44
C PHE A 372 -1.71 -20.28 -3.05
N ASN A 373 -1.89 -18.96 -2.94
CA ASN A 373 -1.85 -18.25 -1.66
C ASN A 373 -3.27 -18.00 -1.14
N GLY A 374 -3.51 -18.28 0.15
CA GLY A 374 -4.86 -18.19 0.72
C GLY A 374 -5.43 -16.77 0.70
N ARG A 375 -4.73 -15.82 1.34
CA ARG A 375 -5.24 -14.48 1.66
C ARG A 375 -4.16 -13.40 1.55
N GLY A 376 -4.57 -12.20 1.16
CA GLY A 376 -3.69 -11.04 1.09
C GLY A 376 -3.55 -10.34 2.44
N VAL A 377 -4.29 -9.25 2.61
CA VAL A 377 -4.29 -8.40 3.80
C VAL A 377 -5.60 -8.58 4.58
N LEU A 378 -5.48 -8.85 5.87
CA LEU A 378 -6.59 -8.89 6.84
C LEU A 378 -6.35 -7.83 7.92
N ILE A 379 -7.33 -6.96 8.14
CA ILE A 379 -7.29 -5.95 9.20
C ILE A 379 -8.52 -6.12 10.09
N GLU A 380 -8.30 -6.14 11.40
CA GLU A 380 -9.33 -6.30 12.43
C GLU A 380 -9.19 -5.27 13.56
N GLY A 381 -10.27 -5.08 14.32
CA GLY A 381 -10.28 -4.22 15.50
C GLY A 381 -10.22 -2.72 15.21
N ASP A 382 -9.85 -1.93 16.22
CA ASP A 382 -10.09 -0.48 16.20
C ASP A 382 -9.02 0.35 15.47
N GLY A 383 -7.90 -0.27 15.03
CA GLY A 383 -6.79 0.43 14.38
C GLY A 383 -6.16 1.51 15.28
N PRO A 384 -5.76 2.69 14.74
CA PRO A 384 -5.88 3.10 13.34
C PRO A 384 -4.93 2.35 12.41
N VAL A 385 -5.34 2.16 11.15
CA VAL A 385 -4.46 1.68 10.07
C VAL A 385 -4.46 2.68 8.93
N TRP A 386 -3.26 3.06 8.47
CA TRP A 386 -3.06 3.87 7.28
C TRP A 386 -2.37 3.03 6.20
N GLY A 387 -2.80 3.17 4.95
CA GLY A 387 -2.18 2.54 3.79
C GLY A 387 -2.03 3.53 2.66
N TRP A 388 -0.80 3.91 2.35
CA TRP A 388 -0.47 4.82 1.26
C TRP A 388 0.21 4.06 0.11
N GLY A 389 -0.49 3.95 -1.01
CA GLY A 389 0.02 3.20 -2.17
C GLY A 389 0.29 1.73 -1.87
N THR A 390 -0.65 1.06 -1.20
CA THR A 390 -0.57 -0.37 -0.93
C THR A 390 -1.23 -1.16 -2.06
N SER A 391 -0.66 -2.31 -2.43
CA SER A 391 -1.26 -3.24 -3.39
C SER A 391 -1.33 -4.65 -2.77
N SER A 392 -2.42 -5.37 -3.03
CA SER A 392 -2.51 -6.79 -2.70
C SER A 392 -3.15 -7.56 -3.84
N GLU A 393 -2.47 -8.59 -4.33
CA GLU A 393 -2.83 -9.23 -5.60
C GLU A 393 -2.77 -10.75 -5.51
N HIS A 394 -3.60 -11.37 -6.35
CA HIS A 394 -3.59 -12.79 -6.70
C HIS A 394 -3.76 -13.78 -5.54
N SER A 395 -4.34 -13.35 -4.42
CA SER A 395 -4.77 -14.27 -3.37
C SER A 395 -6.10 -14.94 -3.71
N VAL A 396 -6.26 -16.21 -3.32
CA VAL A 396 -7.42 -17.04 -3.69
C VAL A 396 -8.73 -16.49 -3.14
N LEU A 397 -8.76 -16.13 -1.85
CA LEU A 397 -10.00 -15.79 -1.15
C LEU A 397 -10.29 -14.30 -1.15
N HIS A 398 -9.30 -13.49 -0.79
CA HIS A 398 -9.40 -12.03 -0.80
C HIS A 398 -8.02 -11.38 -0.85
N ASN A 399 -7.96 -10.23 -1.50
CA ASN A 399 -6.77 -9.37 -1.50
C ASN A 399 -6.77 -8.42 -0.30
N TYR A 400 -7.89 -7.76 -0.01
CA TYR A 400 -8.10 -7.02 1.23
C TYR A 400 -9.39 -7.49 1.90
N GLN A 401 -9.35 -7.70 3.21
CA GLN A 401 -10.53 -7.96 4.03
C GLN A 401 -10.45 -7.15 5.33
N PHE A 402 -11.58 -6.52 5.68
CA PHE A 402 -11.75 -5.80 6.94
C PHE A 402 -12.80 -6.53 7.76
N ASN A 403 -12.41 -7.11 8.90
CA ASN A 403 -13.33 -7.89 9.74
C ASN A 403 -13.44 -7.23 11.12
N ASN A 404 -14.64 -6.78 11.48
CA ASN A 404 -14.88 -5.98 12.68
C ASN A 404 -13.88 -4.80 12.82
N ALA A 405 -13.42 -4.26 11.69
CA ALA A 405 -12.44 -3.20 11.67
C ALA A 405 -13.12 -1.83 11.84
N ARG A 406 -12.45 -0.94 12.57
CA ARG A 406 -12.73 0.49 12.60
C ARG A 406 -11.44 1.23 12.29
N ASN A 407 -11.60 2.50 11.98
CA ASN A 407 -10.48 3.39 11.73
C ASN A 407 -9.42 2.80 10.76
N VAL A 408 -9.83 2.53 9.52
CA VAL A 408 -8.92 2.25 8.39
C VAL A 408 -8.98 3.38 7.34
N PHE A 409 -7.83 3.89 6.92
CA PHE A 409 -7.68 4.84 5.81
C PHE A 409 -6.69 4.27 4.78
N LEU A 410 -7.11 4.10 3.53
CA LEU A 410 -6.25 3.60 2.45
C LEU A 410 -6.40 4.48 1.20
N ALA A 411 -5.28 4.88 0.60
CA ALA A 411 -5.29 5.80 -0.54
C ALA A 411 -4.04 5.63 -1.44
N LEU A 412 -4.18 5.31 -2.73
CA LEU A 412 -5.18 4.36 -3.24
C LEU A 412 -4.73 2.92 -2.98
N ILE A 413 -5.70 2.01 -2.98
CA ILE A 413 -5.45 0.56 -3.03
C ILE A 413 -5.54 0.07 -4.48
N GLN A 414 -4.86 -1.03 -4.76
CA GLN A 414 -5.01 -1.77 -6.01
C GLN A 414 -4.97 -3.28 -5.75
N THR A 415 -5.69 -4.03 -6.61
CA THR A 415 -5.83 -5.49 -6.50
C THR A 415 -6.03 -6.13 -7.87
N GLU A 416 -5.57 -7.38 -8.01
CA GLU A 416 -5.90 -8.27 -9.13
C GLU A 416 -6.34 -9.65 -8.64
N THR A 417 -7.28 -10.27 -9.35
CA THR A 417 -7.70 -11.66 -9.13
C THR A 417 -6.60 -12.60 -9.62
N PRO A 418 -6.31 -13.74 -8.97
CA PRO A 418 -5.36 -14.71 -9.52
C PRO A 418 -5.84 -15.25 -10.87
N TYR A 419 -4.94 -15.26 -11.86
CA TYR A 419 -5.32 -15.50 -13.26
C TYR A 419 -5.79 -16.92 -13.56
N TYR A 420 -5.52 -17.90 -12.70
CA TYR A 420 -6.03 -19.26 -12.85
C TYR A 420 -7.52 -19.39 -12.51
N GLN A 421 -8.13 -18.45 -11.78
CA GLN A 421 -9.57 -18.51 -11.50
C GLN A 421 -10.40 -18.30 -12.78
N PRO A 422 -11.50 -19.05 -12.99
CA PRO A 422 -12.18 -19.93 -12.05
C PRO A 422 -11.82 -21.43 -12.20
N ASN A 423 -10.62 -21.76 -12.68
CA ASN A 423 -10.13 -23.14 -12.82
C ASN A 423 -9.16 -23.51 -11.69
N PRO A 424 -9.66 -23.81 -10.48
CA PRO A 424 -8.86 -24.53 -9.51
C PRO A 424 -8.79 -26.02 -9.88
#